data_AF-A0A1S3UR34-F1
#
_entry.id   AF-A0A1S3UR34-F1
#
_cell.length_a   1.000
_cell.length_b   1.000
_cell.length_c   1.000
_cell.angle_alpha   90.00
_cell.angle_beta   90.00
_cell.angle_gamma   90.00
#
_symmetry.space_group_name_H-M   'P 1'
#
loop_
_entity.id
_entity.type
_entity.pdbx_description
1 polymer ?
#
loop_
_entity_poly.entity_id
_entity_poly.type
_entity_poly.pdbx_seq_one_letter_code
_entity_poly.pdbx_strand_id
1 'polypeptide(L)'
;MATTSRLCVEHVENMGIHYYQTLRCWRKNFMERQNEILALGFNEKFIRTWEYYFDYCGAGFKLLTLGNYQFGCCEFQCRVELEA
;
A
#
# COMPACT_ATOMS: atom_id res chain seq x y z
N MET A 1 -22.10 17.04 0.24
CA MET A 1 -22.18 17.01 1.72
C MET A 1 -21.49 15.74 2.18
N ALA A 2 -20.31 15.85 2.78
CA ALA A 2 -19.65 14.69 3.36
C ALA A 2 -20.38 14.34 4.66
N THR A 3 -20.90 13.12 4.77
CA THR A 3 -21.39 12.57 6.02
C THR A 3 -20.21 12.53 6.98
N THR A 4 -20.20 13.40 8.00
CA THR A 4 -19.16 13.39 9.02
C THR A 4 -19.27 12.09 9.80
N SER A 5 -18.26 11.23 9.63
CA SER A 5 -18.15 9.99 10.39
C SER A 5 -18.02 10.28 11.88
N ARG A 6 -18.61 9.44 12.73
CA ARG A 6 -18.44 9.47 14.20
C ARG A 6 -17.13 8.80 14.66
N LEU A 7 -16.32 8.34 13.71
CA LEU A 7 -15.03 7.74 13.98
C LEU A 7 -13.99 8.82 14.34
N CYS A 8 -13.35 8.64 15.48
CA CYS A 8 -12.18 9.40 15.89
C CYS A 8 -10.92 8.61 15.55
N VAL A 9 -9.92 9.29 14.99
CA VAL A 9 -8.60 8.71 14.76
C VAL A 9 -7.88 8.62 16.10
N GLU A 10 -7.55 7.41 16.52
CA GLU A 10 -6.82 7.16 17.76
C GLU A 10 -5.33 6.90 17.51
N HIS A 11 -5.01 6.30 16.35
CA HIS A 11 -3.64 5.93 16.00
C HIS A 11 -3.37 6.14 14.51
N VAL A 12 -2.16 6.61 14.19
CA VAL A 12 -1.68 6.73 12.82
C VAL A 12 -0.25 6.20 12.76
N GLU A 13 -0.02 5.23 11.87
CA GLU A 13 1.31 4.67 11.61
C GLU A 13 1.69 4.83 10.14
N ASN A 14 2.93 5.25 9.87
CA ASN A 14 3.47 5.31 8.51
C ASN A 14 4.28 4.05 8.19
N MET A 15 3.71 3.18 7.36
CA MET A 15 4.34 1.95 6.88
C MET A 15 5.08 2.14 5.54
N GLY A 16 5.19 3.36 5.03
CA GLY A 16 5.81 3.65 3.72
C GLY A 16 7.24 3.12 3.57
N ILE A 17 8.02 3.17 4.66
CA ILE A 17 9.41 2.65 4.68
C ILE A 17 9.49 1.15 4.41
N HIS A 18 8.48 0.39 4.83
CA HIS A 18 8.40 -1.05 4.61
C HIS A 18 7.88 -1.37 3.21
N TYR A 19 7.05 -0.49 2.65
CA TYR A 19 6.42 -0.68 1.35
C TYR A 19 7.43 -0.76 0.20
N TYR A 20 8.57 -0.07 0.32
CA TYR A 20 9.68 -0.23 -0.62
C TYR A 20 10.13 -1.68 -0.73
N GLN A 21 10.34 -2.38 0.40
CA GLN A 21 10.78 -3.77 0.41
C GLN A 21 9.74 -4.69 -0.20
N THR A 22 8.45 -4.46 0.11
CA THR A 22 7.33 -5.18 -0.50
C THR A 22 7.35 -5.09 -2.03
N LEU A 23 7.50 -3.88 -2.58
CA LEU A 23 7.58 -3.68 -4.04
C LEU A 23 8.78 -4.38 -4.68
N ARG A 24 9.92 -4.47 -3.98
CA ARG A 24 11.10 -5.21 -4.46
C ARG A 24 10.82 -6.72 -4.53
N CYS A 25 10.18 -7.27 -3.51
CA CYS A 25 9.77 -8.67 -3.49
C CYS A 25 8.76 -8.98 -4.60
N TRP A 26 7.76 -8.11 -4.80
CA TRP A 26 6.76 -8.26 -5.86
C TRP A 26 7.37 -8.19 -7.26
N ARG A 27 8.25 -7.21 -7.51
CA ARG A 27 8.99 -7.11 -8.77
C ARG A 27 9.76 -8.38 -9.08
N LYS A 28 10.51 -8.90 -8.09
CA LYS A 28 11.27 -10.15 -8.24
C LYS A 28 10.35 -11.31 -8.63
N ASN A 29 9.28 -11.52 -7.86
CA ASN A 29 8.33 -12.62 -8.08
C ASN A 29 7.61 -12.50 -9.43
N PHE A 30 7.31 -11.27 -9.87
CA PHE A 30 6.66 -10.97 -11.14
C PHE A 30 7.58 -11.30 -12.32
N MET A 31 8.85 -10.87 -12.27
CA MET A 31 9.82 -11.15 -13.34
C MET A 31 10.18 -12.64 -13.42
N GLU A 32 10.29 -13.33 -12.28
CA GLU A 32 10.51 -14.79 -12.24
C GLU A 32 9.37 -15.57 -12.92
N ARG A 33 8.14 -15.04 -12.88
CA ARG A 33 6.94 -15.65 -13.47
C ARG A 33 6.54 -15.04 -14.81
N GLN A 34 7.42 -14.27 -15.45
CA GLN A 34 7.06 -13.55 -16.68
C GLN A 34 6.49 -14.47 -17.77
N ASN A 35 7.00 -15.71 -17.88
CA ASN A 35 6.58 -16.66 -18.90
C ASN A 35 5.15 -17.16 -18.64
N GLU A 36 4.77 -17.36 -17.37
CA GLU A 36 3.41 -17.70 -16.99
C GLU A 36 2.45 -16.55 -17.29
N ILE A 37 2.89 -15.31 -17.06
CA ILE A 37 2.10 -14.10 -17.35
C ILE A 37 1.88 -13.95 -18.87
N LEU A 38 2.90 -14.22 -19.69
CA LEU A 38 2.75 -14.26 -21.15
C LEU A 38 1.78 -15.37 -21.59
N ALA A 39 1.84 -16.54 -20.95
CA ALA A 39 0.94 -17.65 -21.25
C ALA A 39 -0.54 -17.35 -20.90
N LEU A 40 -0.81 -16.45 -19.95
CA LEU A 40 -2.15 -15.93 -19.66
C LEU A 40 -2.70 -14.96 -20.73
N GLY A 41 -1.91 -14.66 -21.77
CA GLY A 41 -2.31 -13.78 -22.87
C GLY A 41 -1.92 -12.31 -22.69
N PHE A 42 -1.15 -11.97 -21.65
CA PHE A 42 -0.55 -10.65 -21.54
C PHE A 42 0.66 -10.51 -22.48
N ASN A 43 0.98 -9.29 -22.88
CA ASN A 43 2.09 -9.02 -23.79
C ASN A 43 3.30 -8.41 -23.07
N GLU A 44 4.43 -8.31 -23.78
CA GLU A 44 5.65 -7.71 -23.22
C GLU A 44 5.46 -6.25 -22.79
N LYS A 45 4.58 -5.50 -23.46
CA LYS A 45 4.27 -4.12 -23.07
C LYS A 45 3.68 -4.08 -21.66
N PHE A 46 2.77 -4.99 -21.33
CA PHE A 46 2.20 -5.12 -19.99
C PHE A 46 3.28 -5.40 -18.94
N ILE A 47 4.20 -6.33 -19.23
CA ILE A 47 5.31 -6.67 -18.34
C ILE A 47 6.19 -5.44 -18.07
N ARG A 48 6.58 -4.72 -19.13
CA ARG A 48 7.38 -3.50 -19.01
C ARG A 48 6.68 -2.40 -18.23
N THR A 49 5.36 -2.26 -18.38
CA THR A 49 4.57 -1.29 -17.61
C THR A 49 4.60 -1.64 -16.12
N TRP A 50 4.45 -2.92 -15.76
CA TRP A 50 4.50 -3.35 -14.36
C TRP A 50 5.89 -3.28 -13.76
N GLU A 51 6.92 -3.63 -14.52
CA GLU A 51 8.31 -3.46 -14.08
C GLU A 51 8.59 -1.98 -13.77
N TYR A 52 8.19 -1.06 -14.67
CA TYR A 52 8.28 0.37 -14.44
C TYR A 52 7.49 0.81 -13.20
N TYR A 53 6.27 0.33 -13.03
CA TYR A 53 5.43 0.64 -11.86
C TYR A 53 6.13 0.27 -10.55
N PHE A 54 6.68 -0.94 -10.44
CA PHE A 54 7.36 -1.37 -9.22
C PHE A 54 8.58 -0.50 -8.90
N ASP A 55 9.37 -0.14 -9.92
CA ASP A 55 10.56 0.70 -9.74
C ASP A 55 10.21 2.14 -9.41
N TYR A 56 9.25 2.73 -10.12
CA TYR A 56 8.78 4.10 -9.92
C TYR A 56 8.15 4.30 -8.53
N CYS A 57 7.19 3.44 -8.15
CA CYS A 57 6.58 3.50 -6.82
C CYS A 57 7.61 3.19 -5.73
N GLY A 58 8.52 2.24 -5.97
CA GLY A 58 9.60 1.94 -5.05
C GLY A 58 10.50 3.16 -4.80
N ALA A 59 10.87 3.90 -5.85
CA ALA A 59 11.60 5.14 -5.70
C ALA A 59 10.81 6.19 -4.90
N GLY A 60 9.51 6.30 -5.14
CA GLY A 60 8.63 7.22 -4.40
C GLY A 60 8.57 6.94 -2.90
N PHE A 61 8.44 5.67 -2.50
CA PHE A 61 8.48 5.27 -1.09
C PHE A 61 9.86 5.47 -0.46
N LYS A 62 10.94 5.18 -1.22
CA LYS A 62 12.33 5.35 -0.73
C LYS A 62 12.70 6.82 -0.54
N LEU A 63 12.17 7.71 -1.37
CA LEU A 63 12.38 9.16 -1.30
C LEU A 63 11.38 9.87 -0.37
N LEU A 64 10.50 9.13 0.30
CA LEU A 64 9.44 9.66 1.17
C LEU A 64 8.47 10.62 0.46
N THR A 65 8.41 10.58 -0.88
CA THR A 65 7.42 11.34 -1.68
C THR A 65 6.07 10.63 -1.72
N LEU A 66 6.06 9.32 -1.48
CA LEU A 66 4.86 8.52 -1.25
C LEU A 66 4.81 8.05 0.20
N GLY A 67 3.60 8.05 0.78
CA GLY A 67 3.33 7.53 2.12
C GLY A 67 2.28 6.43 2.09
N ASN A 68 2.36 5.50 3.03
CA ASN A 68 1.36 4.46 3.24
C ASN A 68 0.97 4.46 4.72
N TYR A 69 -0.27 4.79 5.04
CA TYR A 69 -0.71 5.05 6.40
C TYR A 69 -1.76 4.06 6.87
N GLN A 70 -1.59 3.55 8.08
CA GLN A 70 -2.59 2.81 8.79
C GLN A 70 -3.27 3.72 9.81
N PHE A 71 -4.59 3.84 9.70
CA PHE A 71 -5.41 4.61 10.62
C PHE A 71 -6.17 3.65 11.54
N GLY A 72 -5.87 3.71 12.83
CA GLY A 72 -6.71 3.12 13.87
C GLY A 72 -7.80 4.11 14.24
N CYS A 73 -9.05 3.74 14.02
CA CYS A 73 -10.21 4.59 14.29
C CYS A 73 -11.18 3.89 15.23
N CYS A 74 -11.76 4.63 16.17
CA CYS A 74 -12.77 4.14 17.10
C CYS A 74 -14.00 5.05 17.08
N GLU A 75 -15.20 4.51 17.31
CA GLU A 75 -16.39 5.34 17.48
C GLU A 75 -16.37 6.05 18.83
N PHE A 76 -16.74 7.33 18.83
CA PHE A 76 -16.69 8.23 19.99
C PHE A 76 -17.43 7.70 21.26
N GLN A 77 -18.31 6.72 21.15
CA GLN A 77 -19.01 6.12 22.30
C GLN A 77 -18.17 5.17 23.16
N CYS A 78 -17.01 4.68 22.69
CA CYS A 78 -16.23 3.67 23.42
C CYS A 78 -15.31 4.23 24.54
N ARG A 79 -15.17 5.55 24.71
CA ARG A 79 -14.22 6.15 25.67
C ARG A 79 -14.78 6.39 27.08
N VAL A 80 -16.06 6.07 27.36
CA VAL A 80 -16.70 6.41 28.65
C VAL A 80 -16.78 5.22 29.64
N GLU A 81 -16.36 4.00 29.30
CA GLU A 81 -16.56 2.82 30.19
C GLU A 81 -15.32 2.30 30.94
N LEU A 82 -14.23 3.06 31.07
CA LEU A 82 -13.02 2.61 31.80
C LEU A 82 -12.66 3.40 33.08
N GLU A 83 -13.61 4.16 33.64
CA GLU A 83 -13.47 4.72 34.99
C GLU A 83 -14.72 4.34 35.83
N ALA A 84 -14.69 3.15 36.45
CA ALA A 84 -15.58 2.73 37.53
C ALA A 84 -14.79 1.90 38.55
#